data_AF-Q0ZHF4-F1
#
_entry.id   AF-Q0ZHF4-F1
#
_cell.length_a   1.000
_cell.length_b   1.000
_cell.length_c   1.000
_cell.angle_alpha   90.00
_cell.angle_beta   90.00
_cell.angle_gamma   90.00
#
_symmetry.space_group_name_H-M   'P 1'
#
loop_
_entity.id
_entity.type
_entity.pdbx_description
1 polymer ?
#
loop_
_entity_poly.entity_id
_entity_poly.type
_entity_poly.pdbx_seq_one_letter_code
_entity_poly.pdbx_strand_id
1 'polypeptide(L)'
;SWVPEHAELHLLLSMITPLGWLERVPTYKDQQEKLKEKDLSTYGFLGYPLLQSADVLLYHADYVPVGEDQVAHIELTREIARRFNYLYGREANFEELAAAAIKKMGKKNGKIYTELRRQFQEHGIHESIKTAQALLEDQPNLSIGDKERLLGYLEGSGKIILNEPQPLLTETAKMPGLDGQKMSKSYHNTIMLRDEPALVEKKILTMPTDPARVKRTDPGEPEKCPVWQFHKVYSNEEVKDWVQKGCRTAGIGCIDCKRPVIGAIHQELKPIQEAISDYEADLGSVKRIVAEGSEAAREE
;
A
#
# COMPACT_ATOMS: atom_id res chain seq x y z
N SER A 1 17.77 -4.68 1.08
CA SER A 1 19.17 -4.94 0.65
C SER A 1 19.66 -6.32 1.04
N TRP A 2 19.08 -6.98 2.05
CA TRP A 2 19.46 -8.34 2.44
C TRP A 2 18.91 -9.41 1.48
N VAL A 3 17.96 -9.03 0.63
CA VAL A 3 17.44 -9.79 -0.51
C VAL A 3 18.05 -9.18 -1.79
N PRO A 4 19.19 -9.68 -2.30
CA PRO A 4 19.79 -9.18 -3.54
C PRO A 4 18.94 -9.42 -4.78
N GLU A 5 18.03 -10.40 -4.74
CA GLU A 5 17.12 -10.79 -5.82
C GLU A 5 16.20 -9.63 -6.24
N HIS A 6 15.89 -8.68 -5.33
CA HIS A 6 15.21 -7.43 -5.67
C HIS A 6 15.97 -6.62 -6.74
N ALA A 7 17.29 -6.53 -6.60
CA ALA A 7 18.13 -5.78 -7.53
C ALA A 7 18.28 -6.50 -8.88
N GLU A 8 18.37 -7.83 -8.86
CA GLU A 8 18.41 -8.64 -10.08
C GLU A 8 17.09 -8.52 -10.86
N LEU A 9 15.95 -8.72 -10.20
CA LEU A 9 14.66 -8.57 -10.83
C LEU A 9 14.46 -7.13 -11.34
N HIS A 10 14.82 -6.11 -10.56
CA HIS A 10 14.79 -4.73 -11.01
C HIS A 10 15.60 -4.52 -12.29
N LEU A 11 16.82 -5.06 -12.37
CA LEU A 11 17.66 -4.98 -13.56
C LEU A 11 16.99 -5.66 -14.76
N LEU A 12 16.44 -6.86 -14.59
CA LEU A 12 15.74 -7.58 -15.66
C LEU A 12 14.50 -6.80 -16.15
N LEU A 13 13.68 -6.31 -15.23
CA LEU A 13 12.49 -5.52 -15.55
C LEU A 13 12.86 -4.20 -16.25
N SER A 14 14.03 -3.62 -15.96
CA SER A 14 14.51 -2.39 -16.60
C SER A 14 14.75 -2.54 -18.09
N MET A 15 15.10 -3.76 -18.54
CA MET A 15 15.34 -4.06 -19.96
C MET A 15 14.05 -4.07 -20.77
N ILE A 16 12.90 -4.22 -20.13
CA ILE A 16 11.60 -4.28 -20.79
C ILE A 16 10.71 -3.08 -20.49
N THR A 17 11.06 -2.23 -19.54
CA THR A 17 10.22 -1.10 -19.10
C THR A 17 10.54 0.16 -19.91
N PRO A 18 9.58 0.72 -20.67
CA PRO A 18 9.82 1.96 -21.43
C PRO A 18 10.05 3.15 -20.50
N LEU A 19 11.04 4.00 -20.82
CA LEU A 19 11.38 5.20 -20.04
C LEU A 19 10.16 6.12 -19.82
N GLY A 20 9.37 6.34 -20.87
CA GLY A 20 8.18 7.19 -20.81
C GLY A 20 7.08 6.67 -19.87
N TRP A 21 7.13 5.42 -19.40
CA TRP A 21 6.23 4.95 -18.35
C TRP A 21 6.64 5.53 -16.99
N LEU A 22 7.93 5.51 -16.69
CA LEU A 22 8.51 6.04 -15.45
C LEU A 22 8.34 7.56 -15.36
N GLU A 23 8.58 8.28 -16.45
CA GLU A 23 8.44 9.75 -16.51
C GLU A 23 6.99 10.25 -16.33
N ARG A 24 6.00 9.37 -16.51
CA ARG A 24 4.57 9.70 -16.40
C ARG A 24 4.00 9.41 -15.01
N VAL A 25 4.75 8.78 -14.11
CA VAL A 25 4.28 8.53 -12.74
C VAL A 25 4.08 9.89 -12.04
N PRO A 26 2.87 10.21 -11.52
CA PRO A 26 2.56 11.53 -10.97
C PRO A 26 3.48 11.96 -9.82
N THR A 27 3.84 11.03 -8.94
CA THR A 27 4.70 11.27 -7.78
C THR A 27 6.09 11.76 -8.16
N TYR A 28 6.64 11.31 -9.30
CA TYR A 28 7.93 11.76 -9.81
C TYR A 28 7.89 13.25 -10.17
N LYS A 29 6.84 13.66 -10.92
CA LYS A 29 6.65 15.07 -11.31
C LYS A 29 6.44 15.98 -10.11
N ASP A 30 5.54 15.59 -9.21
CA ASP A 30 5.25 16.33 -7.98
C ASP A 30 6.49 16.54 -7.10
N GLN A 31 7.34 15.52 -6.98
CA GLN A 31 8.56 15.60 -6.18
C GLN A 31 9.64 16.46 -6.84
N GLN A 32 9.79 16.40 -8.18
CA GLN A 32 10.67 17.32 -8.91
C GLN A 32 10.25 18.78 -8.73
N GLU A 33 8.94 19.06 -8.72
CA GLU A 33 8.43 20.43 -8.53
C GLU A 33 8.61 20.95 -7.09
N LYS A 34 8.45 20.08 -6.08
CA LYS A 34 8.51 20.46 -4.66
C LYS A 34 9.94 20.54 -4.11
N LEU A 35 10.88 19.79 -4.67
CA LEU A 35 12.26 19.66 -4.17
C LEU A 35 13.27 20.35 -5.09
N LYS A 36 12.99 21.58 -5.53
CA LYS A 36 13.85 22.37 -6.44
C LYS A 36 15.29 22.57 -5.93
N GLU A 37 15.51 22.47 -4.62
CA GLU A 37 16.83 22.65 -4.00
C GLU A 37 17.68 21.37 -3.97
N LYS A 38 17.11 20.22 -4.33
CA LYS A 38 17.84 18.94 -4.42
C LYS A 38 17.88 18.48 -5.87
N ASP A 39 19.06 18.12 -6.34
CA ASP A 39 19.19 17.49 -7.64
C ASP A 39 18.65 16.05 -7.58
N LEU A 40 17.38 15.90 -8.00
CA LEU A 40 16.70 14.61 -8.09
C LEU A 40 16.82 13.99 -9.50
N SER A 41 17.63 14.56 -10.39
CA SER A 41 17.81 14.08 -11.77
C SER A 41 18.69 12.83 -11.88
N THR A 42 18.52 11.88 -10.94
CA THR A 42 19.29 10.65 -10.92
C THR A 42 18.51 9.49 -11.54
N TYR A 43 19.23 8.58 -12.19
CA TYR A 43 18.65 7.33 -12.70
C TYR A 43 17.93 6.55 -11.59
N GLY A 44 18.52 6.49 -10.39
CA GLY A 44 17.93 5.78 -9.26
C GLY A 44 16.58 6.37 -8.82
N PHE A 45 16.43 7.69 -8.86
CA PHE A 45 15.16 8.33 -8.51
C PHE A 45 14.08 8.10 -9.58
N LEU A 46 14.43 8.16 -10.86
CA LEU A 46 13.52 7.81 -11.96
C LEU A 46 13.14 6.32 -11.96
N GLY A 47 14.09 5.45 -11.60
CA GLY A 47 13.92 3.99 -11.53
C GLY A 47 13.23 3.50 -10.25
N TYR A 48 12.99 4.36 -9.26
CA TYR A 48 12.40 3.96 -7.98
C TYR A 48 11.04 3.24 -8.12
N PRO A 49 10.08 3.73 -8.93
CA PRO A 49 8.82 3.01 -9.18
C PRO A 49 9.01 1.58 -9.73
N LEU A 50 10.06 1.38 -10.52
CA LEU A 50 10.40 0.06 -11.07
C LEU A 50 11.02 -0.85 -10.01
N LEU A 51 11.85 -0.31 -9.11
CA LEU A 51 12.35 -1.06 -7.97
C LEU A 51 11.20 -1.50 -7.06
N GLN A 52 10.27 -0.58 -6.76
CA GLN A 52 9.05 -0.92 -6.02
C GLN A 52 8.22 -2.00 -6.73
N SER A 53 8.18 -1.99 -8.06
CA SER A 53 7.52 -3.07 -8.83
C SER A 53 8.22 -4.41 -8.62
N ALA A 54 9.56 -4.44 -8.59
CA ALA A 54 10.32 -5.65 -8.30
C ALA A 54 10.06 -6.15 -6.86
N ASP A 55 9.99 -5.25 -5.89
CA ASP A 55 9.69 -5.56 -4.48
C ASP A 55 8.32 -6.25 -4.32
N VAL A 56 7.34 -5.90 -5.16
CA VAL A 56 5.99 -6.50 -5.13
C VAL A 56 5.94 -7.81 -5.91
N LEU A 57 6.50 -7.83 -7.13
CA LEU A 57 6.37 -8.95 -8.05
C LEU A 57 7.22 -10.14 -7.65
N LEU A 58 8.36 -9.93 -6.96
CA LEU A 58 9.20 -11.05 -6.51
C LEU A 58 8.43 -12.02 -5.61
N TYR A 59 7.52 -11.49 -4.77
CA TYR A 59 6.73 -12.27 -3.81
C TYR A 59 5.36 -12.68 -4.34
N HIS A 60 5.09 -12.55 -5.65
CA HIS A 60 3.82 -12.91 -6.26
C HIS A 60 2.59 -12.32 -5.55
N ALA A 61 2.70 -11.11 -4.99
CA ALA A 61 1.66 -10.53 -4.17
C ALA A 61 0.37 -10.29 -4.98
N ASP A 62 -0.77 -10.79 -4.47
CA ASP A 62 -2.08 -10.55 -5.07
C ASP A 62 -2.66 -9.17 -4.71
N TYR A 63 -2.31 -8.67 -3.52
CA TYR A 63 -2.81 -7.40 -2.98
C TYR A 63 -1.68 -6.61 -2.32
N VAL A 64 -1.67 -5.30 -2.55
CA VAL A 64 -0.71 -4.39 -1.91
C VAL A 64 -1.46 -3.27 -1.19
N PRO A 65 -1.38 -3.18 0.14
CA PRO A 65 -1.95 -2.07 0.90
C PRO A 65 -1.31 -0.74 0.51
N VAL A 66 -2.11 0.18 -0.03
CA VAL A 66 -1.61 1.48 -0.50
C VAL A 66 -2.58 2.62 -0.20
N GLY A 67 -2.04 3.81 0.00
CA GLY A 67 -2.81 5.05 -0.03
C GLY A 67 -3.16 5.46 -1.46
N GLU A 68 -4.14 6.35 -1.62
CA GLU A 68 -4.56 6.88 -2.93
C GLU A 68 -3.39 7.46 -3.74
N ASP A 69 -2.41 8.07 -3.07
CA ASP A 69 -1.22 8.66 -3.69
C ASP A 69 -0.24 7.64 -4.27
N GLN A 70 -0.39 6.37 -3.92
CA GLN A 70 0.50 5.28 -4.34
C GLN A 70 -0.12 4.34 -5.38
N VAL A 71 -1.41 4.51 -5.71
CA VAL A 71 -2.14 3.68 -6.69
C VAL A 71 -1.44 3.66 -8.05
N ALA A 72 -0.89 4.79 -8.49
CA ALA A 72 -0.19 4.89 -9.77
C ALA A 72 1.05 3.96 -9.85
N HIS A 73 1.74 3.71 -8.72
CA HIS A 73 2.87 2.77 -8.69
C HIS A 73 2.41 1.32 -8.81
N ILE A 74 1.26 0.98 -8.21
CA ILE A 74 0.68 -0.36 -8.34
C ILE A 74 0.18 -0.60 -9.76
N GLU A 75 -0.46 0.39 -10.40
CA GLU A 75 -0.85 0.25 -11.81
C GLU A 75 0.36 0.10 -12.74
N LEU A 76 1.45 0.83 -12.50
CA LEU A 76 2.72 0.61 -13.20
C LEU A 76 3.24 -0.83 -12.99
N THR A 77 3.21 -1.33 -11.76
CA THR A 77 3.63 -2.69 -11.40
C THR A 77 2.83 -3.73 -12.20
N ARG A 78 1.51 -3.55 -12.31
CA ARG A 78 0.64 -4.42 -13.10
C ARG A 78 0.96 -4.39 -14.60
N GLU A 79 1.19 -3.21 -15.17
CA GLU A 79 1.57 -3.10 -16.58
C GLU A 79 2.92 -3.79 -16.88
N ILE A 80 3.86 -3.68 -15.94
CA ILE A 80 5.15 -4.38 -16.04
C ILE A 80 4.94 -5.89 -15.98
N ALA A 81 4.13 -6.40 -15.05
CA ALA A 81 3.80 -7.83 -14.96
C ALA A 81 3.14 -8.35 -16.24
N ARG A 82 2.12 -7.63 -16.76
CA ARG A 82 1.47 -7.94 -18.05
C ARG A 82 2.47 -8.02 -19.18
N ARG A 83 3.37 -7.04 -19.27
CA ARG A 83 4.39 -6.99 -20.33
C ARG A 83 5.40 -8.12 -20.19
N PHE A 84 5.83 -8.45 -18.98
CA PHE A 84 6.73 -9.56 -18.71
C PHE A 84 6.08 -10.88 -19.14
N ASN A 85 4.85 -11.14 -18.72
CA ASN A 85 4.08 -12.33 -19.09
C ASN A 85 3.85 -12.41 -20.61
N TYR A 86 3.62 -11.27 -21.27
CA TYR A 86 3.49 -11.23 -22.73
C TYR A 86 4.79 -11.62 -23.45
N LEU A 87 5.93 -11.10 -23.00
CA LEU A 87 7.23 -11.32 -23.64
C LEU A 87 7.78 -12.72 -23.36
N TYR A 88 7.63 -13.22 -22.13
CA TYR A 88 8.30 -14.44 -21.67
C TYR A 88 7.35 -15.60 -21.38
N GLY A 89 6.05 -15.36 -21.24
CA GLY A 89 5.05 -16.41 -21.03
C GLY A 89 4.66 -17.17 -22.30
N ARG A 90 5.06 -16.70 -23.48
CA ARG A 90 4.76 -17.37 -24.76
C ARG A 90 5.85 -18.38 -25.13
N GLU A 91 5.59 -19.65 -24.89
CA GLU A 91 6.40 -20.75 -25.41
C GLU A 91 6.16 -20.91 -26.93
N ALA A 92 7.19 -21.29 -27.70
CA ALA A 92 7.06 -21.51 -29.15
C ALA A 92 5.95 -22.51 -29.52
N ASN A 93 5.69 -23.50 -28.64
CA ASN A 93 4.69 -24.54 -28.81
C ASN A 93 3.53 -24.40 -27.80
N PHE A 94 3.24 -23.17 -27.35
CA PHE A 94 2.27 -22.92 -26.27
C PHE A 94 0.90 -23.55 -26.53
N GLU A 95 0.34 -23.38 -27.74
CA GLU A 95 -0.97 -23.95 -28.09
C GLU A 95 -0.96 -25.48 -28.13
N GLU A 96 0.13 -26.09 -28.59
CA GLU A 96 0.29 -27.54 -28.63
C GLU A 96 0.37 -28.12 -27.21
N LEU A 97 1.14 -27.46 -26.34
CA LEU A 97 1.28 -27.84 -24.93
C LEU A 97 -0.02 -27.61 -24.15
N ALA A 98 -0.75 -26.53 -24.42
CA ALA A 98 -2.07 -26.29 -23.87
C ALA A 98 -3.06 -27.37 -24.33
N ALA A 99 -3.08 -27.72 -25.62
CA ALA A 99 -3.91 -28.81 -26.14
C ALA A 99 -3.55 -30.16 -25.52
N ALA A 100 -2.26 -30.42 -25.28
CA ALA A 100 -1.81 -31.62 -24.57
C ALA A 100 -2.27 -31.63 -23.10
N ALA A 101 -2.20 -30.50 -22.39
CA ALA A 101 -2.69 -30.37 -21.03
C ALA A 101 -4.22 -30.55 -20.95
N ILE A 102 -5.00 -29.99 -21.89
CA ILE A 102 -6.46 -30.23 -21.99
C ILE A 102 -6.76 -31.72 -22.15
N LYS A 103 -5.97 -32.44 -22.96
CA LYS A 103 -6.13 -33.90 -23.11
C LYS A 103 -5.90 -34.65 -21.80
N LYS A 104 -4.93 -34.21 -20.97
CA LYS A 104 -4.66 -34.83 -19.66
C LYS A 104 -5.88 -34.74 -18.74
N MET A 105 -6.63 -33.64 -18.75
CA MET A 105 -7.87 -33.45 -17.96
C MET A 105 -8.99 -34.45 -18.31
N GLY A 106 -8.87 -35.19 -19.41
CA GLY A 106 -9.86 -36.14 -19.87
C GLY A 106 -11.01 -35.49 -20.67
N LYS A 107 -11.75 -36.32 -21.41
CA LYS A 107 -12.71 -35.87 -22.43
C LYS A 107 -13.84 -34.97 -21.89
N LYS A 108 -14.29 -35.21 -20.65
CA LYS A 108 -15.38 -34.43 -20.03
C LYS A 108 -14.86 -33.06 -19.59
N ASN A 109 -13.83 -33.02 -18.75
CA ASN A 109 -13.30 -31.77 -18.19
C ASN A 109 -12.64 -30.91 -19.27
N GLY A 110 -11.95 -31.53 -20.24
CA GLY A 110 -11.38 -30.80 -21.38
C GLY A 110 -12.44 -30.07 -22.20
N LYS A 111 -13.62 -30.68 -22.43
CA LYS A 111 -14.75 -30.00 -23.10
C LYS A 111 -15.30 -28.84 -22.28
N ILE A 112 -15.46 -29.02 -20.97
CA ILE A 112 -15.93 -27.96 -20.06
C ILE A 112 -14.96 -26.78 -20.11
N TYR A 113 -13.66 -27.05 -19.99
CA TYR A 113 -12.61 -26.03 -20.07
C TYR A 113 -12.65 -25.27 -21.41
N THR A 114 -12.74 -25.98 -22.54
CA THR A 114 -12.82 -25.33 -23.87
C THR A 114 -14.05 -24.44 -24.01
N GLU A 115 -15.20 -24.83 -23.44
CA GLU A 115 -16.40 -24.00 -23.46
C GLU A 115 -16.27 -22.76 -22.57
N LEU A 116 -15.71 -22.89 -21.36
CA LEU A 116 -15.42 -21.76 -20.47
C LEU A 116 -14.45 -20.76 -21.12
N ARG A 117 -13.42 -21.27 -21.82
CA ARG A 117 -12.50 -20.43 -22.62
C ARG A 117 -13.25 -19.67 -23.71
N ARG A 118 -14.11 -20.36 -24.45
CA ARG A 118 -14.91 -19.76 -25.52
C ARG A 118 -15.82 -18.66 -24.98
N GLN A 119 -16.51 -18.92 -23.87
CA GLN A 119 -17.38 -17.94 -23.19
C GLN A 119 -16.63 -16.70 -22.74
N PHE A 120 -15.39 -16.83 -22.24
CA PHE A 120 -14.59 -15.68 -21.89
C PHE A 120 -14.07 -14.93 -23.13
N GLN A 121 -13.40 -15.62 -24.06
CA GLN A 121 -12.72 -14.98 -25.19
C GLN A 121 -13.68 -14.41 -26.25
N GLU A 122 -14.80 -15.07 -26.52
CA GLU A 122 -15.77 -14.63 -27.54
C GLU A 122 -16.84 -13.70 -26.96
N HIS A 123 -17.27 -13.95 -25.71
CA HIS A 123 -18.44 -13.28 -25.12
C HIS A 123 -18.10 -12.41 -23.89
N GLY A 124 -16.84 -12.40 -23.43
CA GLY A 124 -16.41 -11.57 -22.28
C GLY A 124 -17.01 -11.99 -20.94
N ILE A 125 -17.45 -13.26 -20.79
CA ILE A 125 -18.10 -13.74 -19.56
C ILE A 125 -17.04 -14.02 -18.49
N HIS A 126 -16.80 -13.06 -17.60
CA HIS A 126 -15.74 -13.13 -16.58
C HIS A 126 -15.98 -14.21 -15.50
N GLU A 127 -17.24 -14.59 -15.25
CA GLU A 127 -17.57 -15.69 -14.32
C GLU A 127 -17.02 -17.04 -14.80
N SER A 128 -16.81 -17.19 -16.11
CA SER A 128 -16.16 -18.36 -16.71
C SER A 128 -14.72 -18.53 -16.23
N ILE A 129 -14.02 -17.44 -15.89
CA ILE A 129 -12.64 -17.49 -15.38
C ILE A 129 -12.61 -18.17 -14.02
N LYS A 130 -13.44 -17.71 -13.08
CA LYS A 130 -13.50 -18.29 -11.72
C LYS A 130 -13.87 -19.77 -11.76
N THR A 131 -14.81 -20.13 -12.64
CA THR A 131 -15.23 -21.52 -12.82
C THR A 131 -14.11 -22.37 -13.41
N ALA A 132 -13.35 -21.85 -14.37
CA ALA A 132 -12.21 -22.54 -14.96
C ALA A 132 -11.04 -22.69 -13.97
N GLN A 133 -10.77 -21.67 -13.15
CA GLN A 133 -9.77 -21.72 -12.08
C GLN A 133 -10.06 -22.87 -11.11
N ALA A 134 -11.29 -22.93 -10.58
CA ALA A 134 -11.71 -24.02 -9.70
C ALA A 134 -11.61 -25.40 -10.38
N LEU A 135 -11.96 -25.49 -11.66
CA LEU A 135 -11.83 -26.73 -12.43
C LEU A 135 -10.37 -27.21 -12.53
N LEU A 136 -9.43 -26.29 -12.76
CA LEU A 136 -8.00 -26.58 -12.92
C LEU A 136 -7.33 -26.93 -11.58
N GLU A 137 -7.73 -26.29 -10.49
CA GLU A 137 -7.26 -26.63 -9.14
C GLU A 137 -7.59 -28.09 -8.80
N ASP A 138 -8.80 -28.55 -9.12
CA ASP A 138 -9.31 -29.90 -8.87
C ASP A 138 -8.71 -30.99 -9.82
N GLN A 139 -7.75 -30.64 -10.69
CA GLN A 139 -7.05 -31.62 -11.53
C GLN A 139 -5.71 -32.07 -10.91
N PRO A 140 -5.63 -33.26 -10.27
CA PRO A 140 -4.38 -33.76 -9.67
C PRO A 140 -3.37 -34.30 -10.69
N ASN A 141 -3.82 -34.55 -11.93
CA ASN A 141 -3.04 -35.08 -13.04
C ASN A 141 -2.32 -34.00 -13.87
N LEU A 142 -2.53 -32.72 -13.54
CA LEU A 142 -1.82 -31.60 -14.17
C LEU A 142 -0.65 -31.15 -13.30
N SER A 143 0.50 -30.89 -13.92
CA SER A 143 1.60 -30.20 -13.26
C SER A 143 1.24 -28.73 -12.99
N ILE A 144 1.96 -28.07 -12.09
CA ILE A 144 1.80 -26.63 -11.83
C ILE A 144 1.95 -25.83 -13.14
N GLY A 145 2.99 -26.12 -13.92
CA GLY A 145 3.20 -25.48 -15.22
C GLY A 145 2.07 -25.75 -16.24
N ASP A 146 1.41 -26.91 -16.20
CA ASP A 146 0.23 -27.16 -17.04
C ASP A 146 -0.97 -26.33 -16.59
N LYS A 147 -1.18 -26.18 -15.27
CA LYS A 147 -2.26 -25.33 -14.72
C LYS A 147 -2.05 -23.87 -15.11
N GLU A 148 -0.84 -23.33 -14.91
CA GLU A 148 -0.49 -21.95 -15.29
C GLU A 148 -0.62 -21.70 -16.80
N ARG A 149 -0.23 -22.69 -17.62
CA ARG A 149 -0.39 -22.62 -19.07
C ARG A 149 -1.86 -22.58 -19.48
N LEU A 150 -2.72 -23.39 -18.85
CA LEU A 150 -4.15 -23.39 -19.13
C LEU A 150 -4.81 -22.08 -18.64
N LEU A 151 -4.45 -21.55 -17.48
CA LEU A 151 -4.95 -20.24 -17.04
C LEU A 151 -4.61 -19.14 -18.06
N GLY A 152 -3.37 -19.09 -18.54
CA GLY A 152 -2.99 -18.18 -19.62
C GLY A 152 -3.77 -18.40 -20.91
N TYR A 153 -3.89 -19.66 -21.35
CA TYR A 153 -4.61 -20.01 -22.57
C TYR A 153 -6.10 -19.69 -22.50
N LEU A 154 -6.70 -19.72 -21.31
CA LEU A 154 -8.08 -19.32 -21.03
C LEU A 154 -8.26 -17.81 -21.30
N GLU A 155 -7.33 -16.99 -20.80
CA GLU A 155 -7.38 -15.53 -20.91
C GLU A 155 -6.90 -14.99 -22.26
N GLY A 156 -6.35 -15.86 -23.12
CA GLY A 156 -5.78 -15.47 -24.41
C GLY A 156 -4.35 -14.93 -24.29
N SER A 157 -3.70 -15.20 -23.16
CA SER A 157 -2.33 -14.83 -22.84
C SER A 157 -1.41 -16.05 -22.85
N GLY A 158 -0.11 -15.82 -22.64
CA GLY A 158 0.87 -16.88 -22.40
C GLY A 158 0.79 -17.37 -20.95
N LYS A 159 1.78 -18.17 -20.52
CA LYS A 159 1.94 -18.56 -19.12
C LYS A 159 1.99 -17.31 -18.23
N ILE A 160 1.19 -17.27 -17.17
CA ILE A 160 1.29 -16.24 -16.14
C ILE A 160 2.54 -16.59 -15.30
N ILE A 161 3.54 -15.70 -15.33
CA ILE A 161 4.79 -15.86 -14.57
C ILE A 161 4.77 -14.91 -13.37
N LEU A 162 4.40 -13.64 -13.58
CA LEU A 162 4.25 -12.64 -12.53
C LEU A 162 2.78 -12.31 -12.30
N ASN A 163 2.36 -12.25 -11.03
CA ASN A 163 0.97 -11.90 -10.69
C ASN A 163 0.70 -10.42 -10.96
N GLU A 164 -0.57 -10.08 -11.18
CA GLU A 164 -1.02 -8.69 -11.32
C GLU A 164 -1.59 -8.18 -9.98
N PRO A 165 -0.77 -7.54 -9.13
CA PRO A 165 -1.20 -7.11 -7.79
C PRO A 165 -2.34 -6.09 -7.88
N GLN A 166 -3.33 -6.22 -7.00
CA GLN A 166 -4.39 -5.23 -6.83
C GLN A 166 -4.05 -4.25 -5.71
N PRO A 167 -4.37 -2.96 -5.85
CA PRO A 167 -4.28 -2.03 -4.74
C PRO A 167 -5.35 -2.38 -3.68
N LEU A 168 -4.92 -2.57 -2.44
CA LEU A 168 -5.83 -2.64 -1.29
C LEU A 168 -5.91 -1.25 -0.65
N LEU A 169 -6.93 -0.49 -1.05
CA LEU A 169 -7.18 0.82 -0.48
C LEU A 169 -7.66 0.66 0.96
N THR A 170 -6.94 1.30 1.88
CA THR A 170 -7.37 1.40 3.27
C THR A 170 -8.19 2.67 3.45
N GLU A 171 -9.31 2.59 4.16
CA GLU A 171 -10.05 3.77 4.64
C GLU A 171 -9.26 4.48 5.75
N THR A 172 -8.06 4.95 5.45
CA THR A 172 -7.22 5.59 6.46
C THR A 172 -7.36 7.10 6.34
N ALA A 173 -7.97 7.72 7.35
CA ALA A 173 -7.95 9.17 7.49
C ALA A 173 -6.49 9.65 7.48
N LYS A 174 -6.12 10.53 6.55
CA LYS A 174 -4.80 11.17 6.57
C LYS A 174 -4.63 11.86 7.91
N MET A 175 -3.68 11.40 8.71
CA MET A 175 -3.46 11.94 10.04
C MET A 175 -3.09 13.44 9.94
N PRO A 176 -3.83 14.33 10.61
CA PRO A 176 -3.51 15.76 10.62
C PRO A 176 -2.21 16.01 11.38
N GLY A 177 -1.39 16.91 10.84
CA GLY A 177 -0.24 17.47 11.52
C GLY A 177 -0.66 18.45 12.61
N LEU A 178 0.27 18.81 13.48
CA LEU A 178 0.05 19.76 14.57
C LEU A 178 -0.42 21.15 14.08
N ASP A 179 -0.20 21.47 12.81
CA ASP A 179 -0.60 22.72 12.14
C ASP A 179 -1.89 22.60 11.31
N GLY A 180 -2.51 21.40 11.26
CA GLY A 180 -3.73 21.12 10.47
C GLY A 180 -3.47 20.69 9.02
N GLN A 181 -2.21 20.63 8.58
CA GLN A 181 -1.83 20.09 7.28
C GLN A 181 -1.58 18.58 7.36
N LYS A 182 -1.07 17.95 6.29
CA LYS A 182 -0.60 16.55 6.36
C LYS A 182 0.54 16.45 7.38
N MET A 183 0.46 15.49 8.31
CA MET A 183 1.57 15.22 9.23
C MET A 183 2.81 14.77 8.43
N SER A 184 3.94 15.46 8.61
CA SER A 184 5.22 15.15 7.95
C SER A 184 6.40 15.61 8.78
N LYS A 185 7.45 14.78 8.86
CA LYS A 185 8.70 15.12 9.56
C LYS A 185 9.34 16.38 8.98
N SER A 186 9.23 16.59 7.67
CA SER A 186 9.78 17.77 6.97
C SER A 186 9.06 19.08 7.32
N TYR A 187 7.81 19.01 7.76
CA TYR A 187 7.03 20.18 8.17
C TYR A 187 7.17 20.45 9.67
N HIS A 188 7.92 19.62 10.39
CA HIS A 188 8.10 19.70 11.85
C HIS A 188 6.76 19.73 12.63
N ASN A 189 5.71 19.12 12.07
CA ASN A 189 4.35 19.11 12.62
C ASN A 189 3.94 17.72 13.15
N THR A 190 4.90 16.96 13.70
CA THR A 190 4.74 15.53 14.04
C THR A 190 4.72 15.24 15.54
N ILE A 191 4.00 14.18 15.89
CA ILE A 191 4.12 13.46 17.17
C ILE A 191 4.78 12.12 16.84
N MET A 192 5.91 11.82 17.45
CA MET A 192 6.62 10.56 17.25
C MET A 192 6.11 9.51 18.22
N LEU A 193 6.13 8.24 17.81
CA LEU A 193 5.72 7.12 18.67
C LEU A 193 6.54 7.02 19.97
N ARG A 194 7.78 7.54 19.92
CA ARG A 194 8.74 7.56 21.04
C ARG A 194 8.77 8.88 21.81
N ASP A 195 7.88 9.81 21.51
CA ASP A 195 7.85 11.07 22.27
C ASP A 195 7.41 10.80 23.70
N GLU A 196 8.19 11.29 24.67
CA GLU A 196 7.84 11.25 26.09
C GLU A 196 6.48 11.93 26.35
N PRO A 197 5.68 11.46 27.33
CA PRO A 197 4.36 12.03 27.61
C PRO A 197 4.34 13.55 27.75
N ALA A 198 5.36 14.12 28.44
CA ALA A 198 5.50 15.56 28.63
C ALA A 198 5.79 16.31 27.31
N LEU A 199 6.51 15.70 26.37
CA LEU A 199 6.79 16.28 25.06
C LEU A 199 5.53 16.27 24.18
N VAL A 200 4.77 15.16 24.20
CA VAL A 200 3.46 15.07 23.52
C VAL A 200 2.52 16.16 24.03
N GLU A 201 2.39 16.28 25.35
CA GLU A 201 1.56 17.31 25.98
C GLU A 201 1.98 18.71 25.54
N LYS A 202 3.27 19.02 25.61
CA LYS A 202 3.81 20.31 25.15
C LYS A 202 3.44 20.59 23.69
N LYS A 203 3.66 19.62 22.79
CA LYS A 203 3.35 19.75 21.36
C LYS A 203 1.88 20.07 21.12
N ILE A 204 0.97 19.30 21.73
CA ILE A 204 -0.48 19.52 21.59
C ILE A 204 -0.88 20.88 22.17
N LEU A 205 -0.40 21.23 23.38
CA LEU A 205 -0.70 22.52 24.01
C LEU A 205 -0.25 23.72 23.16
N THR A 206 0.83 23.60 22.40
CA THR A 206 1.32 24.63 21.49
C THR A 206 0.66 24.66 20.10
N MET A 207 -0.20 23.70 19.77
CA MET A 207 -0.89 23.71 18.47
C MET A 207 -1.66 25.02 18.23
N PRO A 208 -1.61 25.58 17.01
CA PRO A 208 -2.52 26.65 16.62
C PRO A 208 -3.98 26.21 16.80
N THR A 209 -4.81 27.15 17.22
CA THR A 209 -6.26 27.00 17.30
C THR A 209 -6.95 27.91 16.30
N ASP A 210 -8.27 27.99 16.33
CA ASP A 210 -9.02 28.94 15.50
C ASP A 210 -8.46 30.38 15.65
N PRO A 211 -7.96 31.00 14.57
CA PRO A 211 -7.42 32.37 14.60
C PRO A 211 -8.44 33.42 15.04
N ALA A 212 -9.74 33.18 14.87
CA ALA A 212 -10.79 34.10 15.31
C ALA A 212 -10.92 34.13 16.85
N ARG A 213 -10.41 33.11 17.54
CA ARG A 213 -10.49 32.97 18.99
C ARG A 213 -9.25 33.53 19.69
N VAL A 214 -9.18 34.86 19.77
CA VAL A 214 -8.02 35.56 20.34
C VAL A 214 -8.01 35.52 21.87
N LYS A 215 -9.18 35.70 22.50
CA LYS A 215 -9.35 35.64 23.96
C LYS A 215 -10.18 34.43 24.37
N ARG A 216 -10.05 34.00 25.63
CA ARG A 216 -10.84 32.88 26.19
C ARG A 216 -12.36 33.09 26.03
N THR A 217 -12.81 34.34 26.17
CA THR A 217 -14.22 34.76 26.06
C THR A 217 -14.72 34.87 24.63
N ASP A 218 -13.83 34.82 23.64
CA ASP A 218 -14.23 34.91 22.25
C ASP A 218 -14.72 33.53 21.79
N PRO A 219 -15.86 33.46 21.09
CA PRO A 219 -16.33 32.21 20.51
C PRO A 219 -15.40 31.77 19.37
N GLY A 220 -15.24 30.46 19.20
CA GLY A 220 -14.48 29.88 18.09
C GLY A 220 -15.32 28.99 17.17
N GLU A 221 -14.72 28.58 16.07
CA GLU A 221 -15.23 27.66 15.06
C GLU A 221 -14.37 26.39 15.02
N PRO A 222 -14.82 25.26 15.60
CA PRO A 222 -14.08 24.00 15.58
C PRO A 222 -13.63 23.57 14.19
N GLU A 223 -14.45 23.74 13.15
CA GLU A 223 -14.07 23.33 11.78
C GLU A 223 -12.93 24.14 11.18
N LYS A 224 -12.56 25.28 11.78
CA LYS A 224 -11.41 26.11 11.41
C LYS A 224 -10.19 25.90 12.34
N CYS A 225 -10.27 24.93 13.25
CA CYS A 225 -9.26 24.68 14.26
C CYS A 225 -8.53 23.35 14.00
N PRO A 226 -7.19 23.34 13.87
CA PRO A 226 -6.41 22.10 13.72
C PRO A 226 -6.66 21.06 14.82
N VAL A 227 -6.89 21.50 16.06
CA VAL A 227 -7.20 20.61 17.20
C VAL A 227 -8.48 19.80 16.97
N TRP A 228 -9.46 20.35 16.24
CA TRP A 228 -10.70 19.64 15.95
C TRP A 228 -10.48 18.40 15.07
N GLN A 229 -9.51 18.44 14.16
CA GLN A 229 -9.15 17.27 13.36
C GLN A 229 -8.64 16.12 14.24
N PHE A 230 -7.94 16.43 15.35
CA PHE A 230 -7.54 15.42 16.33
C PHE A 230 -8.74 14.88 17.11
N HIS A 231 -9.73 15.70 17.46
CA HIS A 231 -10.97 15.21 18.07
C HIS A 231 -11.74 14.26 17.15
N LYS A 232 -11.73 14.49 15.84
CA LYS A 232 -12.36 13.56 14.87
C LYS A 232 -11.74 12.16 14.92
N VAL A 233 -10.45 12.06 15.26
CA VAL A 233 -9.70 10.80 15.38
C VAL A 233 -9.80 10.19 16.78
N TYR A 234 -9.53 10.98 17.82
CA TYR A 234 -9.29 10.46 19.18
C TYR A 234 -10.49 10.55 20.13
N SER A 235 -11.49 11.35 19.81
CA SER A 235 -12.61 11.61 20.71
C SER A 235 -13.85 10.81 20.33
N ASN A 236 -14.65 10.43 21.33
CA ASN A 236 -15.99 9.90 21.13
C ASN A 236 -16.99 11.04 20.85
N GLU A 237 -18.24 10.69 20.52
CA GLU A 237 -19.28 11.67 20.19
C GLU A 237 -19.61 12.63 21.35
N GLU A 238 -19.59 12.14 22.60
CA GLU A 238 -19.84 12.98 23.79
C GLU A 238 -18.80 14.12 23.93
N VAL A 239 -17.51 13.79 23.79
CA VAL A 239 -16.43 14.78 23.85
C VAL A 239 -16.50 15.72 22.64
N LYS A 240 -16.83 15.20 21.44
CA LYS A 240 -17.03 16.02 20.23
C LYS A 240 -18.15 17.04 20.42
N ASP A 241 -19.29 16.64 20.98
CA ASP A 241 -20.41 17.52 21.27
C ASP A 241 -20.07 18.58 22.32
N TRP A 242 -19.36 18.18 23.38
CA TRP A 242 -18.85 19.10 24.39
C TRP A 242 -17.93 20.17 23.79
N VAL A 243 -17.01 19.78 22.91
CA VAL A 243 -16.11 20.73 22.20
C VAL A 243 -16.89 21.64 21.26
N GLN A 244 -17.79 21.09 20.43
CA GLN A 244 -18.61 21.86 19.49
C GLN A 244 -19.39 22.95 20.21
N LYS A 245 -20.11 22.58 21.28
CA LYS A 245 -20.88 23.52 22.09
C LYS A 245 -19.96 24.51 22.81
N GLY A 246 -18.99 24.00 23.56
CA GLY A 246 -18.13 24.81 24.42
C GLY A 246 -17.25 25.80 23.65
N CYS A 247 -16.75 25.44 22.47
CA CYS A 247 -15.95 26.33 21.64
C CYS A 247 -16.80 27.47 21.05
N ARG A 248 -17.97 27.13 20.49
CA ARG A 248 -18.89 28.10 19.85
C ARG A 248 -19.52 29.06 20.84
N THR A 249 -19.72 28.65 22.09
CA THR A 249 -20.28 29.51 23.14
C THR A 249 -19.22 30.15 24.04
N ALA A 250 -17.93 29.97 23.74
CA ALA A 250 -16.81 30.35 24.61
C ALA A 250 -16.91 29.79 26.06
N GLY A 251 -17.59 28.65 26.23
CA GLY A 251 -17.81 27.99 27.51
C GLY A 251 -16.62 27.19 28.04
N ILE A 252 -15.65 26.81 27.18
CA ILE A 252 -14.45 26.04 27.54
C ILE A 252 -13.19 26.72 27.00
N GLY A 253 -12.05 26.65 27.69
CA GLY A 253 -10.78 27.16 27.17
C GLY A 253 -10.16 26.25 26.10
N CYS A 254 -9.30 26.81 25.23
CA CYS A 254 -8.54 26.01 24.25
C CYS A 254 -7.62 24.98 24.94
N ILE A 255 -7.09 25.29 26.12
CA ILE A 255 -6.28 24.35 26.92
C ILE A 255 -7.14 23.19 27.42
N ASP A 256 -8.33 23.47 27.95
CA ASP A 256 -9.24 22.44 28.45
C ASP A 256 -9.68 21.50 27.32
N CYS A 257 -10.00 22.07 26.15
CA CYS A 257 -10.33 21.36 24.93
C CYS A 257 -9.24 20.36 24.51
N LYS A 258 -7.96 20.72 24.67
CA LYS A 258 -6.82 19.87 24.29
C LYS A 258 -6.57 18.69 25.23
N ARG A 259 -7.02 18.76 26.49
CA ARG A 259 -6.71 17.72 27.51
C ARG A 259 -7.26 16.34 27.15
N PRO A 260 -8.52 16.18 26.69
CA PRO A 260 -9.01 14.87 26.22
C PRO A 260 -8.17 14.28 25.08
N VAL A 261 -7.70 15.11 24.14
CA VAL A 261 -6.83 14.65 23.04
C VAL A 261 -5.49 14.15 23.58
N ILE A 262 -4.88 14.89 24.50
CA ILE A 262 -3.61 14.49 25.14
C ILE A 262 -3.77 13.14 25.84
N GLY A 263 -4.83 12.98 26.64
CA GLY A 263 -5.10 11.73 27.34
C GLY A 263 -5.30 10.55 26.41
N ALA A 264 -6.04 10.73 25.31
CA ALA A 264 -6.26 9.69 24.31
C ALA A 264 -4.95 9.30 23.58
N ILE A 265 -4.14 10.27 23.17
CA ILE A 265 -2.83 10.00 22.55
C ILE A 265 -1.92 9.26 23.52
N HIS A 266 -1.84 9.66 24.79
CA HIS A 266 -1.06 8.95 25.79
C HIS A 266 -1.54 7.51 25.99
N GLN A 267 -2.85 7.29 26.01
CA GLN A 267 -3.42 5.95 26.13
C GLN A 267 -3.07 5.06 24.94
N GLU A 268 -3.07 5.61 23.72
CA GLU A 268 -2.69 4.89 22.50
C GLU A 268 -1.18 4.61 22.43
N LEU A 269 -0.35 5.60 22.81
CA LEU A 269 1.11 5.45 22.78
C LEU A 269 1.63 4.52 23.87
N LYS A 270 0.98 4.45 25.03
CA LYS A 270 1.45 3.67 26.17
C LYS A 270 1.84 2.22 25.83
N PRO A 271 0.97 1.36 25.26
CA PRO A 271 1.35 -0.02 24.93
C PRO A 271 2.46 -0.10 23.87
N ILE A 272 2.54 0.88 22.96
CA ILE A 272 3.59 0.95 21.94
C ILE A 272 4.94 1.27 22.60
N GLN A 273 4.95 2.22 23.53
CA GLN A 273 6.15 2.64 24.26
C GLN A 273 6.66 1.56 25.21
N GLU A 274 5.75 0.84 25.87
CA GLU A 274 6.08 -0.35 26.66
C GLU A 274 6.77 -1.41 25.78
N ALA A 275 6.19 -1.75 24.63
CA ALA A 275 6.81 -2.69 23.69
C ALA A 275 8.17 -2.21 23.14
N ILE A 276 8.31 -0.90 22.84
CA ILE A 276 9.59 -0.34 22.41
C ILE A 276 10.65 -0.51 23.49
N SER A 277 10.31 -0.28 24.76
CA SER A 277 11.26 -0.44 25.87
C SER A 277 11.76 -1.88 25.98
N ASP A 278 10.90 -2.87 25.74
CA ASP A 278 11.29 -4.29 25.75
C ASP A 278 12.31 -4.58 24.64
N TYR A 279 12.07 -4.06 23.43
CA TYR A 279 13.00 -4.21 22.30
C TYR A 279 14.30 -3.42 22.46
N GLU A 280 14.29 -2.28 23.14
CA GLU A 280 15.50 -1.51 23.44
C GLU A 280 16.39 -2.24 24.46
N ALA A 281 15.79 -3.00 25.38
CA ALA A 281 16.52 -3.85 26.32
C ALA A 281 17.19 -5.07 25.66
N ASP A 282 16.60 -5.63 24.58
CA ASP A 282 17.21 -6.68 23.76
C ASP A 282 17.24 -6.29 22.27
N LEU A 283 18.18 -5.43 21.89
CA LEU A 283 18.43 -5.11 20.47
C LEU A 283 18.87 -6.33 19.64
N GLY A 284 19.32 -7.41 20.30
CA GLY A 284 19.62 -8.69 19.65
C GLY A 284 18.37 -9.33 19.07
N SER A 285 17.23 -9.25 19.78
CA SER A 285 15.93 -9.74 19.28
C SER A 285 15.50 -9.04 17.99
N VAL A 286 15.62 -7.72 17.91
CA VAL A 286 15.26 -6.94 16.72
C VAL A 286 16.11 -7.37 15.52
N LYS A 287 17.42 -7.56 15.72
CA LYS A 287 18.32 -8.05 14.66
C LYS A 287 17.95 -9.46 14.21
N ARG A 288 17.58 -10.35 15.13
CA ARG A 288 17.11 -11.70 14.79
C ARG A 288 15.82 -11.65 13.97
N ILE A 289 14.83 -10.86 14.38
CA ILE A 289 13.58 -10.69 13.62
C ILE A 289 13.85 -10.21 12.20
N VAL A 290 14.71 -9.21 12.02
CA VAL A 290 15.08 -8.70 10.69
C VAL A 290 15.83 -9.77 9.88
N ALA A 291 16.75 -10.50 10.50
CA ALA A 291 17.53 -11.54 9.83
C ALA A 291 16.65 -12.72 9.40
N GLU A 292 15.83 -13.26 10.30
CA GLU A 292 14.92 -14.37 10.05
C GLU A 292 13.86 -13.99 9.01
N GLY A 293 13.27 -12.80 9.11
CA GLY A 293 12.32 -12.31 8.11
C GLY A 293 12.97 -12.08 6.75
N SER A 294 14.22 -11.62 6.70
CA SER A 294 14.95 -11.45 5.44
C SER A 294 15.29 -12.80 4.81
N GLU A 295 15.63 -13.82 5.60
CA GLU A 295 15.92 -15.15 5.07
C GLU A 295 14.66 -15.84 4.56
N ALA A 296 13.55 -15.76 5.31
CA ALA A 296 12.25 -16.25 4.83
C ALA A 296 11.86 -15.57 3.51
N ALA A 297 12.08 -14.27 3.38
CA ALA A 297 11.85 -13.51 2.16
C ALA A 297 12.87 -13.77 1.03
N ARG A 298 13.88 -14.63 1.23
CA ARG A 298 14.76 -15.11 0.15
C ARG A 298 14.40 -16.51 -0.30
N GLU A 299 13.73 -17.28 0.54
CA GLU A 299 13.30 -18.65 0.26
C GLU A 299 11.95 -18.72 -0.47
N GLU A 300 11.12 -17.68 -0.33
CA GLU A 300 9.85 -17.48 -1.06
C GLU A 300 10.09 -17.12 -2.54
#